data_AF-A0A9D5TV62-F1
#
_entry.id   AF-A0A9D5TV62-F1
#
_cell.length_a   1.000
_cell.length_b   1.000
_cell.length_c   1.000
_cell.angle_alpha   90.00
_cell.angle_beta   90.00
_cell.angle_gamma   90.00
#
_symmetry.space_group_name_H-M   'P 1'
#
loop_
_entity.id
_entity.type
_entity.pdbx_description
1 polymer ?
#
loop_
_entity_poly.entity_id
_entity_poly.type
_entity_poly.pdbx_seq_one_letter_code
_entity_poly.pdbx_strand_id
1 'polypeptide(L)'
;MDLYKDLIRKRIKEKFGTIENFSKHTNIPRTTVNFILKNGVSSSNYSMVSTILKELDIQSVNEHPVVIDDELLDFIKIYSSLDDIGKHSVTSVAETEYRRIHPEFLKEAIIAAYGSITSGKSLTKEEKAIMEIVDKIKKDNNEK
;
A
#
# COMPACT_ATOMS: atom_id res chain seq x y z
N MET A 1 9.21 21.04 12.38
CA MET A 1 7.96 21.22 11.61
C MET A 1 7.07 20.04 11.90
N ASP A 2 5.76 20.27 12.07
CA ASP A 2 4.81 19.24 12.48
C ASP A 2 4.10 18.73 11.21
N LEU A 3 4.55 17.57 10.70
CA LEU A 3 4.15 16.98 9.42
C LEU A 3 2.62 16.93 9.25
N TYR A 4 1.90 16.68 10.34
CA TYR A 4 0.44 16.64 10.35
C TYR A 4 -0.22 18.00 10.09
N LYS A 5 0.37 19.12 10.52
CA LYS A 5 -0.21 20.46 10.28
C LYS A 5 -0.33 20.75 8.79
N ASP A 6 0.73 20.45 8.05
CA ASP A 6 0.80 20.74 6.62
C ASP A 6 -0.06 19.77 5.82
N LEU A 7 -0.10 18.50 6.24
CA LEU A 7 -1.01 17.50 5.66
C LEU A 7 -2.49 17.87 5.87
N ILE A 8 -2.89 18.25 7.08
CA ILE A 8 -4.26 18.68 7.41
C ILE A 8 -4.64 19.90 6.57
N ARG A 9 -3.77 20.92 6.49
CA ARG A 9 -4.04 22.12 5.66
C ARG A 9 -4.24 21.77 4.19
N LYS A 10 -3.36 20.92 3.64
CA LYS A 10 -3.43 20.48 2.25
C LYS A 10 -4.75 19.75 1.98
N ARG A 11 -5.11 18.79 2.84
CA ARG A 11 -6.33 17.98 2.68
C ARG A 11 -7.62 18.80 2.86
N ILE A 12 -7.65 19.76 3.80
CA ILE A 12 -8.77 20.71 3.94
C ILE A 12 -8.94 21.51 2.65
N LYS A 13 -7.85 22.01 2.08
CA LYS A 13 -7.88 22.77 0.83
C LYS A 13 -8.36 21.93 -0.35
N GLU A 14 -7.94 20.66 -0.42
CA GLU A 14 -8.35 19.74 -1.49
C GLU A 14 -9.83 19.33 -1.40
N LYS A 15 -10.32 18.96 -0.21
CA LYS A 15 -11.69 18.45 -0.04
C LYS A 15 -12.75 19.54 0.14
N PHE A 16 -12.41 20.61 0.86
CA PHE A 16 -13.38 21.62 1.32
C PHE A 16 -13.07 23.03 0.80
N GLY A 17 -11.91 23.23 0.18
CA GLY A 17 -11.43 24.52 -0.34
C GLY A 17 -10.94 25.48 0.75
N THR A 18 -11.75 25.70 1.79
CA THR A 18 -11.45 26.63 2.89
C THR A 18 -11.69 26.02 4.27
N ILE A 19 -11.01 26.57 5.28
CA ILE A 19 -11.22 26.19 6.68
C ILE A 19 -12.65 26.53 7.13
N GLU A 20 -13.25 27.61 6.59
CA GLU A 20 -14.64 27.98 6.86
C GLU A 20 -15.61 26.87 6.43
N ASN A 21 -15.43 26.34 5.22
CA ASN A 21 -16.30 25.29 4.68
C ASN A 21 -16.12 23.97 5.45
N PHE A 22 -14.88 23.63 5.82
CA PHE A 22 -14.59 22.49 6.67
C PHE A 22 -15.25 22.62 8.05
N SER A 23 -15.16 23.79 8.67
CA SER A 23 -15.78 24.10 9.97
C SER A 23 -17.31 23.97 9.92
N LYS A 24 -17.94 24.46 8.85
CA LYS A 24 -19.38 24.31 8.63
C LYS A 24 -19.81 22.86 8.39
N HIS A 25 -18.99 22.09 7.68
CA HIS A 25 -19.28 20.69 7.38
C HIS A 25 -19.17 19.78 8.62
N THR A 26 -18.12 19.97 9.42
CA THR A 26 -17.81 19.14 10.60
C THR A 26 -18.47 19.61 11.88
N ASN A 27 -19.12 20.77 11.86
CA ASN A 27 -19.62 21.47 13.05
C ASN A 27 -18.51 21.74 14.11
N ILE A 28 -17.24 21.73 13.70
CA ILE A 28 -16.10 22.07 14.55
C ILE A 28 -15.83 23.56 14.43
N PRO A 29 -15.74 24.32 15.53
CA PRO A 29 -15.45 25.76 15.46
C PRO A 29 -14.13 26.06 14.76
N ARG A 30 -14.13 27.07 13.88
CA ARG A 30 -12.94 27.53 13.16
C ARG A 30 -11.79 27.89 14.10
N THR A 31 -12.08 28.43 15.28
CA THR A 31 -11.09 28.74 16.32
C THR A 31 -10.36 27.48 16.79
N THR A 32 -11.08 26.36 16.96
CA THR A 32 -10.52 25.07 17.34
C THR A 32 -9.64 24.50 16.23
N VAL A 33 -10.09 24.55 14.97
CA VAL A 33 -9.27 24.11 13.82
C VAL A 33 -7.97 24.92 13.73
N ASN A 34 -8.07 26.24 13.86
CA ASN A 34 -6.90 27.12 13.84
C ASN A 34 -5.96 26.91 15.03
N PHE A 35 -6.51 26.60 16.21
CA PHE A 35 -5.72 26.25 17.39
C PHE A 35 -4.86 25.01 17.11
N ILE A 36 -5.45 23.94 16.57
CA ILE A 36 -4.75 22.69 16.24
C ILE A 36 -3.67 22.93 15.18
N LEU A 37 -4.01 23.69 14.14
CA LEU A 37 -3.07 24.04 13.07
C LEU A 37 -1.92 24.94 13.54
N LYS A 38 -2.10 25.73 14.61
CA LYS A 38 -1.07 26.61 15.16
C LYS A 38 -0.20 25.86 16.17
N ASN A 39 -0.81 25.22 17.15
CA ASN A 39 -0.13 24.63 18.31
C ASN A 39 0.34 23.19 18.07
N GLY A 40 -0.21 22.51 17.08
CA GLY A 40 0.17 21.15 16.72
C GLY A 40 -0.76 20.09 17.24
N VAL A 41 -0.66 18.93 16.60
CA VAL A 41 -1.56 17.81 16.87
C VAL A 41 -1.29 17.22 18.25
N SER A 42 -0.03 17.22 18.70
CA SER A 42 0.40 16.69 20.00
C SER A 42 -0.02 17.52 21.21
N SER A 43 -0.30 18.82 21.03
CA SER A 43 -0.71 19.74 22.12
C SER A 43 -2.24 19.94 22.17
N SER A 44 -2.96 19.30 21.26
CA SER A 44 -4.40 19.44 21.11
C SER A 44 -5.13 18.21 21.63
N ASN A 45 -6.42 18.37 21.98
CA ASN A 45 -7.23 17.24 22.44
C ASN A 45 -7.31 16.15 21.35
N TYR A 46 -6.82 14.96 21.68
CA TYR A 46 -6.78 13.80 20.79
C TYR A 46 -8.14 13.47 20.16
N SER A 47 -9.22 13.54 20.94
CA SER A 47 -10.57 13.27 20.43
C SER A 47 -10.95 14.23 19.29
N MET A 48 -10.60 15.51 19.42
CA MET A 48 -10.89 16.52 18.41
C MET A 48 -10.04 16.34 17.15
N VAL A 49 -8.76 16.03 17.34
CA VAL A 49 -7.82 15.73 16.25
C VAL A 49 -8.28 14.50 15.48
N SER A 50 -8.65 13.43 16.17
CA SER A 50 -9.07 12.17 15.56
C SER A 50 -10.30 12.36 14.69
N THR A 51 -11.29 13.15 15.15
CA THR A 51 -12.45 13.53 14.35
C THR A 51 -12.05 14.30 13.08
N ILE A 52 -11.12 15.25 13.18
CA ILE A 52 -10.62 16.01 12.02
C ILE A 52 -9.89 15.11 11.03
N LEU A 53 -9.00 14.24 11.52
CA LEU A 53 -8.24 13.31 10.67
C LEU A 53 -9.17 12.32 9.95
N LYS A 54 -10.15 11.78 10.68
CA LYS A 54 -11.18 10.88 10.13
C LYS A 54 -11.98 11.55 9.02
N GLU A 55 -12.44 12.78 9.23
CA GLU A 55 -13.17 13.52 8.19
C GLU A 55 -12.30 13.80 6.95
N LEU A 56 -11.03 14.09 7.19
CA LEU A 56 -10.07 14.34 6.14
C LEU A 56 -9.60 13.06 5.45
N ASP A 57 -10.02 11.87 5.89
CA ASP A 57 -9.55 10.57 5.40
C ASP A 57 -8.01 10.53 5.42
N ILE A 58 -7.44 11.13 6.46
CA ILE A 58 -6.02 11.00 6.75
C ILE A 58 -5.95 9.82 7.69
N GLN A 59 -5.46 8.68 7.19
CA GLN A 59 -5.18 7.52 8.04
C GLN A 59 -4.29 7.99 9.18
N SER A 60 -4.90 8.08 10.36
CA SER A 60 -4.15 8.14 11.60
C SER A 60 -3.31 6.88 11.62
N VAL A 61 -2.02 6.98 11.96
CA VAL A 61 -1.13 5.82 12.16
C VAL A 61 -1.73 4.80 13.13
N ASN A 62 -2.80 5.16 13.86
CA ASN A 62 -3.53 4.32 14.81
C ASN A 62 -4.93 3.84 14.34
N GLU A 63 -5.29 3.85 13.05
CA GLU A 63 -6.60 3.31 12.61
C GLU A 63 -6.77 1.82 12.93
N HIS A 64 -5.66 1.09 13.00
CA HIS A 64 -5.58 -0.18 13.69
C HIS A 64 -4.61 0.00 14.87
N PRO A 65 -5.04 -0.21 16.12
CA PRO A 65 -4.07 -0.30 17.21
C PRO A 65 -3.13 -1.45 16.84
N VAL A 66 -1.87 -1.11 16.55
CA VAL A 66 -0.82 -2.11 16.38
C VAL A 66 -0.71 -2.80 17.73
N VAL A 67 -1.25 -4.01 17.83
CA VAL A 67 -1.05 -4.85 19.01
C VAL A 67 0.42 -5.23 18.96
N ILE A 68 1.21 -4.59 19.83
CA ILE A 68 2.62 -4.92 19.99
C ILE A 68 2.67 -6.07 20.99
N ASP A 69 2.74 -7.29 20.47
CA ASP A 69 3.06 -8.48 21.24
C ASP A 69 4.57 -8.81 21.12
N ASP A 70 5.01 -9.79 21.91
CA ASP A 70 6.42 -10.21 21.96
C ASP A 70 6.89 -10.74 20.59
N GLU A 71 5.99 -11.37 19.82
CA GLU A 71 6.28 -11.89 18.48
C GLU A 71 6.56 -10.77 17.49
N LEU A 72 5.74 -9.71 17.48
CA LEU A 72 5.97 -8.55 16.64
C LEU A 72 7.25 -7.81 17.03
N LEU A 73 7.56 -7.72 18.32
CA LEU A 73 8.82 -7.13 18.79
C LEU A 73 10.03 -7.90 18.30
N ASP A 74 10.00 -9.23 18.35
CA ASP A 74 11.08 -10.06 17.86
C ASP A 74 11.21 -9.99 16.33
N PHE A 75 10.10 -9.93 15.61
CA PHE A 75 10.11 -9.67 14.17
C PHE A 75 10.75 -8.31 13.83
N ILE A 76 10.42 -7.24 14.55
CA ILE A 76 11.01 -5.90 14.34
C ILE A 76 12.52 -5.92 14.58
N LYS A 77 13.00 -6.64 15.61
CA LYS A 77 14.44 -6.79 15.87
C LYS A 77 15.15 -7.49 14.71
N ILE A 78 14.58 -8.59 14.23
CA ILE A 78 15.11 -9.34 13.08
C ILE A 78 15.14 -8.44 11.85
N TYR A 79 14.02 -7.82 11.48
CA TYR A 79 13.92 -6.95 10.31
C TYR A 79 14.92 -5.78 10.37
N SER A 80 15.10 -5.18 11.55
CA SER A 80 16.05 -4.07 11.76
C SER A 80 17.50 -4.49 11.56
N SER A 81 17.83 -5.76 11.84
CA SER A 81 19.18 -6.34 11.67
C SER A 81 19.52 -6.73 10.23
N LEU A 82 18.54 -6.73 9.32
CA LEU A 82 18.75 -7.06 7.91
C LEU A 82 19.45 -5.92 7.14
N ASP A 83 20.18 -6.30 6.11
CA ASP A 83 20.70 -5.39 5.09
C ASP A 83 19.59 -4.92 4.14
N ASP A 84 19.92 -4.00 3.23
CA ASP A 84 18.92 -3.40 2.32
C ASP A 84 18.26 -4.45 1.40
N ILE A 85 19.02 -5.47 0.99
CA ILE A 85 18.50 -6.57 0.16
C ILE A 85 17.53 -7.45 0.96
N GLY A 86 17.88 -7.77 2.21
CA GLY A 86 17.02 -8.53 3.12
C GLY A 86 15.72 -7.78 3.43
N LYS A 87 15.82 -6.48 3.73
CA LYS A 87 14.64 -5.62 3.95
C LYS A 87 13.75 -5.57 2.73
N HIS A 88 14.33 -5.41 1.54
CA HIS A 88 13.56 -5.40 0.29
C HIS A 88 12.81 -6.72 0.05
N SER A 89 13.45 -7.85 0.32
CA SER A 89 12.82 -9.17 0.19
C SER A 89 11.63 -9.34 1.12
N VAL A 90 11.80 -9.01 2.41
CA VAL A 90 10.73 -9.14 3.41
C VAL A 90 9.56 -8.20 3.08
N THR A 91 9.85 -6.95 2.69
CA THR A 91 8.80 -6.01 2.25
C THR A 91 8.05 -6.52 1.04
N SER A 92 8.75 -7.09 0.06
CA SER A 92 8.11 -7.64 -1.16
C SER A 92 7.15 -8.78 -0.84
N VAL A 93 7.54 -9.69 0.06
CA VAL A 93 6.67 -10.78 0.52
C VAL A 93 5.48 -10.22 1.30
N ALA A 94 5.69 -9.29 2.23
CA ALA A 94 4.63 -8.67 3.01
C ALA A 94 3.60 -7.95 2.11
N GLU A 95 4.06 -7.19 1.12
CA GLU A 95 3.19 -6.56 0.12
C GLU A 95 2.43 -7.57 -0.72
N THR A 96 3.07 -8.67 -1.10
CA THR A 96 2.44 -9.73 -1.90
C THR A 96 1.31 -10.38 -1.11
N GLU A 97 1.56 -10.74 0.14
CA GLU A 97 0.56 -11.33 1.03
C GLU A 97 -0.57 -10.36 1.35
N TYR A 98 -0.25 -9.07 1.60
CA TYR A 98 -1.24 -8.03 1.79
C TYR A 98 -2.18 -7.92 0.59
N ARG A 99 -1.65 -7.91 -0.64
CA ARG A 99 -2.47 -7.86 -1.87
C ARG A 99 -3.27 -9.15 -2.09
N ARG A 100 -2.79 -10.30 -1.64
CA ARG A 100 -3.52 -11.58 -1.72
C ARG A 100 -4.82 -11.55 -0.91
N ILE A 101 -4.77 -10.95 0.28
CA ILE A 101 -5.95 -10.83 1.15
C ILE A 101 -6.81 -9.59 0.84
N HIS A 102 -6.25 -8.62 0.11
CA HIS A 102 -6.93 -7.39 -0.32
C HIS A 102 -6.95 -7.24 -1.85
N PRO A 103 -7.70 -8.10 -2.56
CA PRO A 103 -7.71 -8.15 -4.02
C PRO A 103 -8.23 -6.87 -4.69
N GLU A 104 -8.96 -6.02 -3.96
CA GLU A 104 -9.41 -4.70 -4.40
C GLU A 104 -8.25 -3.74 -4.75
N PHE A 105 -7.02 -4.03 -4.29
CA PHE A 105 -5.82 -3.26 -4.64
C PHE A 105 -4.96 -3.92 -5.74
N LEU A 106 -5.40 -5.05 -6.32
CA LEU A 106 -4.73 -5.66 -7.48
C LEU A 106 -5.07 -4.88 -8.76
N LYS A 107 -4.06 -4.26 -9.38
CA LYS A 107 -4.18 -3.82 -10.78
C LYS A 107 -4.21 -5.05 -11.69
N GLU A 108 -5.07 -5.03 -12.70
CA GLU A 108 -5.35 -6.12 -13.65
C GLU A 108 -4.08 -6.78 -14.24
N ALA A 109 -3.00 -6.01 -14.39
CA ALA A 109 -1.71 -6.50 -14.90
C ALA A 109 -1.03 -7.58 -14.02
N ILE A 110 -1.32 -7.65 -12.72
CA ILE A 110 -0.69 -8.61 -11.78
C ILE A 110 -1.47 -9.93 -11.74
N ILE A 111 -2.79 -9.88 -11.94
CA ILE A 111 -3.66 -11.07 -12.00
C ILE A 111 -3.24 -11.99 -13.17
N ALA A 112 -2.83 -11.40 -14.30
CA ALA A 112 -2.28 -12.12 -15.45
C ALA A 112 -0.92 -12.79 -15.16
N ALA A 113 -0.11 -12.22 -14.24
CA ALA A 113 1.15 -12.83 -13.83
C ALA A 113 0.93 -14.05 -12.92
N TYR A 114 -0.08 -14.02 -12.04
CA TYR A 114 -0.39 -15.15 -11.16
C TYR A 114 -1.03 -16.33 -11.91
N GLY A 115 -1.90 -16.07 -12.89
CA GLY A 115 -2.40 -17.12 -13.80
C GLY A 115 -1.32 -17.82 -14.63
N SER A 116 -0.11 -17.24 -14.70
CA SER A 116 1.03 -17.80 -15.43
C SER A 116 2.01 -18.59 -14.55
N ILE A 117 1.87 -18.56 -13.21
CA ILE A 117 2.76 -19.30 -12.29
C ILE A 117 2.37 -20.80 -12.22
N THR A 118 1.22 -21.19 -12.78
CA THR A 118 0.98 -22.58 -13.17
C THR A 118 1.37 -22.78 -14.64
N SER A 119 2.59 -23.31 -14.85
CA SER A 119 3.08 -23.88 -16.12
C SER A 119 3.01 -22.95 -17.34
N GLY A 120 3.91 -21.97 -17.41
CA GLY A 120 4.10 -21.19 -18.63
C GLY A 120 5.45 -20.49 -18.67
N LYS A 121 6.55 -21.22 -18.86
CA LYS A 121 7.73 -20.62 -19.48
C LYS A 121 7.27 -20.02 -20.81
N SER A 122 7.25 -18.70 -20.92
CA SER A 122 7.06 -18.04 -22.21
C SER A 122 8.30 -18.35 -23.05
N LEU A 123 8.20 -19.40 -23.86
CA LEU A 123 9.25 -19.81 -24.78
C LEU A 123 9.57 -18.63 -25.70
N THR A 124 10.85 -18.29 -25.83
CA THR A 124 11.27 -17.23 -26.75
C THR A 124 10.87 -17.61 -28.19
N LYS A 125 10.81 -16.64 -29.10
CA LYS A 125 10.44 -16.90 -30.50
C LYS A 125 11.34 -17.97 -31.14
N GLU A 126 12.61 -18.03 -30.72
CA GLU A 126 13.55 -19.08 -31.16
C GLU A 126 13.19 -20.46 -30.61
N GLU A 127 12.84 -20.56 -29.34
CA GLU A 127 12.48 -21.83 -28.70
C GLU A 127 11.18 -22.42 -29.28
N LYS A 128 10.22 -21.58 -29.67
CA LYS A 128 9.02 -22.02 -30.41
C LYS A 128 9.34 -22.53 -31.81
N ALA A 129 10.23 -21.85 -32.53
CA ALA A 129 10.64 -22.27 -33.87
C ALA A 129 11.37 -23.63 -33.85
N ILE A 130 12.21 -23.87 -32.83
CA ILE A 130 12.89 -25.15 -32.65
C ILE A 130 11.88 -26.27 -32.36
N MET A 131 10.87 -26.00 -31.54
CA MET A 131 9.85 -26.99 -31.18
C MET A 131 8.99 -27.41 -32.40
N GLU A 132 8.64 -26.45 -33.26
CA GLU A 132 7.92 -26.74 -34.51
C GLU A 132 8.74 -27.58 -35.51
N ILE A 133 10.07 -27.36 -35.58
CA ILE A 133 10.96 -28.16 -36.42
C ILE A 133 11.05 -29.59 -35.87
N VAL A 134 11.20 -29.75 -34.54
CA VAL A 134 11.27 -31.06 -33.89
C VAL A 134 9.98 -31.86 -34.09
N ASP A 135 8.82 -31.20 -34.04
CA ASP A 135 7.53 -31.87 -34.26
C ASP A 135 7.32 -32.30 -35.71
N LYS A 136 7.83 -31.54 -36.69
CA LYS A 136 7.83 -31.97 -38.10
C LYS A 136 8.71 -33.20 -38.32
N ILE A 137 9.92 -33.21 -37.75
CA ILE A 137 10.83 -34.36 -37.85
C ILE A 137 10.22 -35.62 -37.21
N LYS A 138 9.49 -35.48 -36.11
CA LYS A 138 8.81 -36.62 -35.46
C LYS A 138 7.65 -37.18 -36.29
N LYS A 139 6.92 -36.31 -37.01
CA LYS A 139 5.86 -36.76 -37.91
C LYS A 139 6.42 -37.47 -39.14
N ASP A 140 7.48 -36.93 -39.74
CA ASP A 140 8.11 -37.53 -40.93
C ASP A 140 8.79 -38.88 -40.64
N ASN A 141 9.22 -39.13 -39.39
CA ASN A 141 9.80 -40.41 -38.97
C ASN A 141 8.76 -41.46 -38.56
N ASN A 142 7.50 -41.08 -38.36
CA ASN A 142 6.42 -42.02 -38.02
C ASN A 142 5.57 -42.45 -39.23
N GLU A 143 5.83 -41.88 -40.42
CA GLU A 143 5.18 -42.25 -41.68
C GLU A 143 6.10 -43.06 -42.63
N LYS A 144 7.21 -43.62 -42.12
CA LYS A 144 8.09 -44.58 -42.82
C LYS A 144 8.18 -45.89 -42.06
#